data_AF-I9FVU7-F1
#
_entry.id   AF-I9FVU7-F1
#
_cell.length_a   1.000
_cell.length_b   1.000
_cell.length_c   1.000
_cell.angle_alpha   90.00
_cell.angle_beta   90.00
_cell.angle_gamma   90.00
#
_symmetry.space_group_name_H-M   'P 1'
#
loop_
_entity.id
_entity.type
_entity.pdbx_description
1 polymer ?
#
loop_
_entity_poly.entity_id
_entity_poly.type
_entity_poly.pdbx_seq_one_letter_code
_entity_poly.pdbx_strand_id
1 'polypeptide(L)'
;MKKKNIVLLSALLFSVSAIAQTEVTAGVTRGKDYGVTYVLPKTEIELTVQATKHTYTPGEFSKYAERYLRLNNVSSEPETYWTLDKMQTEVIGVPDKENVYFVKMKDKTVAPLIELSKDGIVYSINMPLGSGQRKTTPTIQPKVTGNTPNVNPRDFLTEEILMSNSTAKMAELVAKEIYSIRESKNALLRGEADNMPKDGAQLKLMLDNLTLQERAMTEMFAGKVTTEEKIYTIRIVPKEMKHEVAFRFSKKLGIVANNDLAGEPVYITIADLKSINIPEADPKKQVDGIAYNVPGRARVTLDYHNEELYNAEIPITQFGVVEYLAPVLFNKNSVIKVLFDTNTGALVKVDRGE
;
A
#
# COMPACT_ATOMS: atom_id res chain seq x y z
N MET A 1 -24.85 -47.94 80.40
CA MET A 1 -25.01 -46.46 80.49
C MET A 1 -23.78 -45.79 79.90
N LYS A 2 -24.00 -44.72 79.12
CA LYS A 2 -23.05 -44.02 78.25
C LYS A 2 -22.10 -43.08 79.03
N LYS A 3 -20.87 -42.90 78.53
CA LYS A 3 -20.26 -41.61 78.08
C LYS A 3 -18.78 -41.86 77.74
N LYS A 4 -18.44 -41.98 76.45
CA LYS A 4 -18.02 -40.93 75.48
C LYS A 4 -16.56 -40.49 75.68
N ASN A 5 -15.69 -41.18 74.94
CA ASN A 5 -14.31 -40.77 74.65
C ASN A 5 -14.32 -39.50 73.79
N ILE A 6 -13.56 -38.50 74.22
CA ILE A 6 -13.22 -37.32 73.42
C ILE A 6 -12.03 -37.72 72.55
N VAL A 7 -12.28 -37.88 71.26
CA VAL A 7 -11.24 -37.93 70.23
C VAL A 7 -11.18 -36.54 69.61
N LEU A 8 -10.06 -35.84 69.81
CA LEU A 8 -9.73 -34.62 69.06
C LEU A 8 -9.51 -35.02 67.59
N LEU A 9 -10.48 -34.70 66.73
CA LEU A 9 -10.33 -34.82 65.28
C LEU A 9 -9.73 -33.51 64.76
N SER A 10 -8.44 -33.56 64.41
CA SER A 10 -7.75 -32.54 63.61
C SER A 10 -8.40 -32.46 62.22
N ALA A 11 -9.27 -31.48 62.01
CA ALA A 11 -9.79 -31.13 60.70
C ALA A 11 -8.70 -30.37 59.92
N LEU A 12 -7.94 -31.09 59.09
CA LEU A 12 -7.10 -30.50 58.05
C LEU A 12 -8.04 -29.94 56.97
N LEU A 13 -8.35 -28.65 57.06
CA LEU A 13 -9.02 -27.89 56.01
C LEU A 13 -8.07 -27.83 54.80
N PHE A 14 -8.30 -28.70 53.81
CA PHE A 14 -7.80 -28.46 52.46
C PHE A 14 -8.56 -27.27 51.88
N SER A 15 -8.03 -26.07 52.09
CA SER A 15 -8.40 -24.89 51.32
C SER A 15 -7.96 -25.12 49.87
N VAL A 16 -8.87 -25.65 49.05
CA VAL A 16 -8.77 -25.56 47.60
C VAL A 16 -8.93 -24.09 47.24
N SER A 17 -7.79 -23.40 47.12
CA SER A 17 -7.72 -22.11 46.47
C SER A 17 -8.08 -22.32 45.00
N ALA A 18 -9.36 -22.12 44.64
CA ALA A 18 -9.76 -22.02 43.25
C ALA A 18 -9.04 -20.79 42.67
N ILE A 19 -7.93 -21.03 41.95
CA ILE A 19 -7.25 -19.99 41.19
C ILE A 19 -8.24 -19.55 40.11
N ALA A 20 -8.72 -18.32 40.23
CA ALA A 20 -9.59 -17.71 39.25
C ALA A 20 -8.77 -17.39 37.99
N GLN A 21 -8.65 -18.39 37.13
CA GLN A 21 -7.88 -18.36 35.89
C GLN A 21 -8.80 -18.02 34.72
N THR A 22 -8.39 -17.10 33.84
CA THR A 22 -9.05 -16.83 32.57
C THR A 22 -8.91 -18.05 31.66
N GLU A 23 -10.03 -18.64 31.28
CA GLU A 23 -10.11 -19.79 30.37
C GLU A 23 -10.29 -19.27 28.94
N VAL A 24 -9.49 -19.81 28.02
CA VAL A 24 -9.58 -19.51 26.60
C VAL A 24 -9.77 -20.81 25.85
N THR A 25 -10.88 -20.91 25.12
CA THR A 25 -11.23 -22.10 24.35
C THR A 25 -11.06 -21.82 22.87
N ALA A 26 -10.47 -22.74 22.12
CA ALA A 26 -10.44 -22.66 20.66
C ALA A 26 -11.85 -22.85 20.07
N GLY A 27 -12.23 -22.00 19.11
CA GLY A 27 -13.49 -22.03 18.39
C GLY A 27 -14.60 -21.11 18.92
N VAL A 28 -15.76 -21.13 18.25
CA VAL A 28 -16.94 -20.36 18.62
C VAL A 28 -17.82 -21.18 19.55
N THR A 29 -18.00 -20.74 20.79
CA THR A 29 -18.90 -21.42 21.74
C THR A 29 -20.34 -20.99 21.53
N ARG A 30 -21.22 -21.90 21.07
CA ARG A 30 -22.68 -21.71 21.12
C ARG A 30 -23.22 -22.12 22.50
N GLY A 31 -23.00 -21.32 23.54
CA GLY A 31 -23.36 -21.67 24.92
C GLY A 31 -23.65 -20.47 25.83
N LYS A 32 -24.22 -20.75 27.03
CA LYS A 32 -24.60 -19.81 28.11
C LYS A 32 -23.41 -19.09 28.79
N ASP A 33 -22.19 -19.24 28.27
CA ASP A 33 -21.00 -18.67 28.86
C ASP A 33 -20.80 -17.23 28.38
N TYR A 34 -20.62 -16.29 29.32
CA TYR A 34 -20.32 -14.89 29.02
C TYR A 34 -18.86 -14.77 28.58
N GLY A 35 -18.60 -14.17 27.41
CA GLY A 35 -17.24 -14.05 26.86
C GLY A 35 -17.15 -13.29 25.54
N VAL A 36 -15.93 -13.11 25.05
CA VAL A 36 -15.61 -12.43 23.78
C VAL A 36 -14.91 -13.40 22.85
N THR A 37 -15.36 -13.47 21.60
CA THR A 37 -14.68 -14.23 20.53
C THR A 37 -13.77 -13.29 19.76
N TYR A 38 -12.52 -13.70 19.53
CA TYR A 38 -11.58 -13.00 18.68
C TYR A 38 -10.89 -13.96 17.72
N VAL A 39 -10.27 -13.41 16.69
CA VAL A 39 -9.48 -14.18 15.71
C VAL A 39 -8.03 -13.70 15.69
N LEU A 40 -7.12 -14.61 15.38
CA LEU A 40 -5.76 -14.24 15.00
C LEU A 40 -5.72 -13.95 13.49
N PRO A 41 -4.84 -13.03 13.04
CA PRO A 41 -4.69 -12.77 11.62
C PRO A 41 -3.73 -13.78 10.98
N LYS A 42 -3.90 -14.01 9.68
CA LYS A 42 -2.87 -14.53 8.78
C LYS A 42 -2.28 -13.38 7.98
N THR A 43 -0.98 -13.46 7.66
CA THR A 43 -0.31 -12.43 6.87
C THR A 43 -0.64 -12.61 5.39
N GLU A 44 -1.02 -11.54 4.70
CA GLU A 44 -0.96 -11.44 3.24
C GLU A 44 0.01 -10.33 2.86
N ILE A 45 0.73 -10.54 1.77
CA ILE A 45 1.62 -9.53 1.19
C ILE A 45 0.81 -8.75 0.15
N GLU A 46 0.63 -7.46 0.38
CA GLU A 46 -0.02 -6.55 -0.54
C GLU A 46 1.02 -5.79 -1.36
N LEU A 47 1.02 -6.03 -2.67
CA LEU A 47 1.87 -5.36 -3.64
C LEU A 47 1.05 -4.25 -4.30
N THR A 48 1.44 -3.00 -4.05
CA THR A 48 0.89 -1.84 -4.74
C THR A 48 1.83 -1.45 -5.87
N VAL A 49 1.37 -1.60 -7.11
CA VAL A 49 2.16 -1.33 -8.31
C VAL A 49 1.56 -0.15 -9.05
N GLN A 50 2.37 0.87 -9.29
CA GLN A 50 2.02 2.04 -10.08
C GLN A 50 2.57 1.87 -11.50
N ALA A 51 1.69 1.98 -12.48
CA ALA A 51 2.04 1.99 -13.88
C ALA A 51 1.41 3.19 -14.59
N THR A 52 2.17 3.82 -15.48
CA THR A 52 1.70 4.97 -16.26
C THR A 52 1.48 4.56 -17.68
N LYS A 53 0.26 4.81 -18.18
CA LYS A 53 -0.07 4.70 -19.61
C LYS A 53 0.33 5.99 -20.30
N HIS A 54 1.20 5.89 -21.30
CA HIS A 54 1.58 6.99 -22.18
C HIS A 54 0.83 6.82 -23.50
N THR A 55 0.09 7.84 -23.90
CA THR A 55 -0.61 7.88 -25.19
C THR A 55 -0.04 9.05 -25.99
N TYR A 56 0.73 8.73 -27.03
CA TYR A 56 1.27 9.70 -27.97
C TYR A 56 0.29 9.93 -29.11
N THR A 57 -0.15 11.18 -29.26
CA THR A 57 -0.93 11.65 -30.40
C THR A 57 -0.03 12.50 -31.29
N PRO A 58 0.27 12.07 -32.53
CA PRO A 58 1.09 12.85 -33.46
C PRO A 58 0.48 14.20 -33.75
N GLY A 59 1.35 15.21 -33.93
CA GLY A 59 0.95 16.52 -34.38
C GLY A 59 0.49 16.50 -35.84
N GLU A 60 -0.43 17.40 -36.20
CA GLU A 60 -0.93 17.57 -37.57
C GLU A 60 0.21 17.79 -38.59
N PHE A 61 1.29 18.43 -38.16
CA PHE A 61 2.48 18.75 -38.96
C PHE A 61 3.71 17.92 -38.57
N SER A 62 3.52 16.77 -37.90
CA SER A 62 4.60 15.87 -37.48
C SER A 62 5.60 15.52 -38.59
N LYS A 63 5.12 15.28 -39.81
CA LYS A 63 5.95 15.02 -41.00
C LYS A 63 6.91 16.16 -41.38
N TYR A 64 6.65 17.38 -40.90
CA TYR A 64 7.46 18.55 -41.19
C TYR A 64 8.27 19.04 -39.98
N ALA A 65 8.19 18.34 -38.85
CA ALA A 65 8.81 18.75 -37.59
C ALA A 65 10.34 18.86 -37.69
N GLU A 66 11.00 17.90 -38.33
CA GLU A 66 12.45 17.94 -38.56
C GLU A 66 12.83 19.08 -39.53
N ARG A 67 12.08 19.23 -40.62
CA ARG A 67 12.37 20.23 -41.66
C ARG A 67 12.30 21.65 -41.12
N TYR A 68 11.24 21.97 -40.38
CA TYR A 68 10.96 23.34 -39.96
C TYR A 68 11.42 23.66 -38.55
N LEU A 69 11.30 22.73 -37.59
CA LEU A 69 11.64 22.98 -36.18
C LEU A 69 12.88 22.24 -35.70
N ARG A 70 13.53 21.43 -36.57
CA ARG A 70 14.69 20.60 -36.22
C ARG A 70 14.42 19.63 -35.07
N LEU A 71 13.16 19.21 -34.93
CA LEU A 71 12.75 18.21 -33.95
C LEU A 71 13.06 16.82 -34.50
N ASN A 72 14.06 16.17 -33.92
CA ASN A 72 14.42 14.78 -34.21
C ASN A 72 13.56 13.86 -33.33
N ASN A 73 13.20 12.67 -33.82
CA ASN A 73 12.38 11.66 -33.12
C ASN A 73 10.89 11.99 -32.97
N VAL A 74 10.31 12.74 -33.91
CA VAL A 74 8.85 12.92 -33.99
C VAL A 74 8.25 11.81 -34.85
N SER A 75 7.39 10.99 -34.27
CA SER A 75 6.66 9.95 -35.01
C SER A 75 5.42 10.54 -35.67
N SER A 76 5.08 10.07 -36.87
CA SER A 76 3.79 10.36 -37.52
C SER A 76 2.70 9.35 -37.16
N GLU A 77 3.04 8.32 -36.39
CA GLU A 77 2.11 7.26 -35.99
C GLU A 77 1.78 7.36 -34.50
N PRO A 78 0.50 7.16 -34.13
CA PRO A 78 0.10 7.14 -32.73
C PRO A 78 0.74 5.96 -32.03
N GLU A 79 1.20 6.18 -30.81
CA GLU A 79 1.84 5.16 -29.99
C GLU A 79 1.16 5.12 -28.63
N THR A 80 0.96 3.92 -28.10
CA THR A 80 0.52 3.74 -26.72
C THR A 80 1.42 2.71 -26.06
N TYR A 81 2.02 3.11 -24.94
CA TYR A 81 2.85 2.22 -24.16
C TYR A 81 2.66 2.45 -22.67
N TRP A 82 3.09 1.48 -21.88
CA TRP A 82 3.05 1.53 -20.43
C TRP A 82 4.46 1.56 -19.88
N THR A 83 4.63 2.24 -18.75
CA THR A 83 5.83 2.19 -17.92
C THR A 83 5.47 1.66 -16.53
N LEU A 84 6.40 0.94 -15.92
CA LEU A 84 6.35 0.53 -14.53
C LEU A 84 7.11 1.58 -13.73
N ASP A 85 6.43 2.33 -12.85
CA ASP A 85 7.03 3.52 -12.24
C ASP A 85 7.46 3.28 -10.80
N LYS A 86 6.56 2.69 -9.99
CA LYS A 86 6.82 2.48 -8.57
C LYS A 86 6.15 1.21 -8.08
N MET A 87 6.82 0.54 -7.15
CA MET A 87 6.28 -0.61 -6.44
C MET A 87 6.44 -0.42 -4.94
N GLN A 88 5.41 -0.80 -4.19
CA GLN A 88 5.44 -0.82 -2.72
C GLN A 88 4.87 -2.14 -2.24
N THR A 89 5.44 -2.64 -1.15
CA THR A 89 5.04 -3.89 -0.52
C THR A 89 4.65 -3.59 0.91
N GLU A 90 3.46 -4.02 1.31
CA GLU A 90 2.97 -3.92 2.68
C GLU A 90 2.50 -5.29 3.19
N VAL A 91 2.61 -5.47 4.50
CA VAL A 91 2.08 -6.65 5.19
C VAL A 91 0.73 -6.30 5.76
N ILE A 92 -0.31 -7.03 5.34
CA ILE A 92 -1.68 -6.88 5.82
C ILE A 92 -2.10 -8.13 6.59
N GLY A 93 -2.92 -7.93 7.63
CA GLY A 93 -3.51 -9.04 8.39
C GLY A 93 -4.92 -9.30 7.92
N VAL A 94 -5.19 -10.54 7.52
CA VAL A 94 -6.54 -11.00 7.17
C VAL A 94 -7.02 -11.95 8.27
N PRO A 95 -8.29 -11.88 8.73
CA PRO A 95 -8.85 -12.82 9.69
C PRO A 95 -8.58 -14.28 9.32
N ASP A 96 -7.98 -15.03 10.23
CA ASP A 96 -7.84 -16.47 10.08
C ASP A 96 -9.04 -17.19 10.70
N LYS A 97 -9.80 -17.89 9.86
CA LYS A 97 -10.99 -18.62 10.28
C LYS A 97 -10.67 -19.92 11.02
N GLU A 98 -9.42 -20.39 10.91
CA GLU A 98 -8.96 -21.59 11.61
C GLU A 98 -8.50 -21.26 13.04
N ASN A 99 -7.99 -20.03 13.25
CA ASN A 99 -7.46 -19.56 14.53
C ASN A 99 -8.44 -18.60 15.22
N VAL A 100 -9.55 -19.15 15.70
CA VAL A 100 -10.60 -18.45 16.45
C VAL A 100 -10.54 -18.85 17.92
N TYR A 101 -10.65 -17.87 18.83
CA TYR A 101 -10.54 -18.09 20.27
C TYR A 101 -11.67 -17.38 21.02
N PHE A 102 -12.17 -18.04 22.07
CA PHE A 102 -13.20 -17.51 22.97
C PHE A 102 -12.61 -17.27 24.35
N VAL A 103 -12.64 -16.02 24.82
CA VAL A 103 -12.22 -15.63 26.16
C VAL A 103 -13.44 -15.56 27.06
N LYS A 104 -13.49 -16.46 28.06
CA LYS A 104 -14.59 -16.49 29.03
C LYS A 104 -14.39 -15.40 30.10
N MET A 105 -15.40 -14.57 30.28
CA MET A 105 -15.46 -13.57 31.35
C MET A 105 -16.05 -14.23 32.60
N LYS A 106 -15.28 -14.36 33.68
CA LYS A 106 -15.76 -14.89 34.97
C LYS A 106 -16.08 -13.76 35.95
N ASP A 107 -17.17 -13.88 36.69
CA ASP A 107 -17.67 -12.88 37.66
C ASP A 107 -16.70 -12.53 38.81
N LYS A 108 -15.64 -13.34 39.03
CA LYS A 108 -14.65 -13.15 40.09
C LYS A 108 -13.24 -12.82 39.59
N THR A 109 -13.06 -12.58 38.29
CA THR A 109 -11.80 -12.09 37.69
C THR A 109 -11.99 -10.66 37.18
N VAL A 110 -10.91 -9.88 37.02
CA VAL A 110 -11.00 -8.66 36.21
C VAL A 110 -11.28 -9.13 34.80
N ALA A 111 -12.45 -8.77 34.25
CA ALA A 111 -12.76 -9.05 32.86
C ALA A 111 -11.74 -8.28 32.00
N PRO A 112 -10.87 -8.95 31.22
CA PRO A 112 -9.98 -8.24 30.31
C PRO A 112 -10.83 -7.41 29.33
N LEU A 113 -10.59 -6.11 29.25
CA LEU A 113 -11.21 -5.28 28.22
C LEU A 113 -10.48 -5.56 26.92
N ILE A 114 -11.04 -6.43 26.08
CA ILE A 114 -10.47 -6.78 24.78
C ILE A 114 -11.03 -5.83 23.73
N GLU A 115 -10.14 -5.15 23.02
CA GLU A 115 -10.45 -4.36 21.83
C GLU A 115 -10.12 -5.20 20.59
N LEU A 116 -11.04 -5.19 19.62
CA LEU A 116 -10.91 -5.90 18.35
C LEU A 116 -10.86 -4.91 17.19
N SER A 117 -10.20 -5.31 16.10
CA SER A 117 -10.33 -4.62 14.82
C SER A 117 -11.75 -4.75 14.27
N LYS A 118 -12.07 -3.99 13.21
CA LYS A 118 -13.36 -4.08 12.51
C LYS A 118 -13.66 -5.50 12.00
N ASP A 119 -12.61 -6.26 11.70
CA ASP A 119 -12.70 -7.62 11.17
C ASP A 119 -12.61 -8.70 12.26
N GLY A 120 -12.65 -8.31 13.55
CA GLY A 120 -12.64 -9.22 14.70
C GLY A 120 -11.26 -9.68 15.16
N ILE A 121 -10.18 -9.15 14.57
CA ILE A 121 -8.80 -9.48 14.95
C ILE A 121 -8.47 -8.87 16.32
N VAL A 122 -7.80 -9.62 17.19
CA VAL A 122 -7.34 -9.10 18.49
C VAL A 122 -6.40 -7.91 18.31
N TYR A 123 -6.64 -6.84 19.07
CA TYR A 123 -5.90 -5.60 18.91
C TYR A 123 -5.27 -5.11 20.21
N SER A 124 -6.05 -5.00 21.28
CA SER A 124 -5.53 -4.57 22.58
C SER A 124 -6.27 -5.22 23.74
N ILE A 125 -5.62 -5.26 24.90
CA ILE A 125 -6.23 -5.70 26.16
C ILE A 125 -5.94 -4.66 27.23
N ASN A 126 -6.99 -4.23 27.94
CA ASN A 126 -6.96 -3.26 29.04
C ASN A 126 -6.34 -1.89 28.66
N MET A 127 -6.40 -1.51 27.39
CA MET A 127 -5.96 -0.20 26.90
C MET A 127 -7.15 0.76 26.71
N PRO A 128 -6.93 2.09 26.79
CA PRO A 128 -7.94 3.06 26.42
C PRO A 128 -8.34 2.86 24.95
N LEU A 129 -9.64 2.96 24.66
CA LEU A 129 -10.17 2.79 23.30
C LEU A 129 -9.43 3.70 22.30
N GLY A 130 -8.98 3.12 21.18
CA GLY A 130 -8.32 3.86 20.10
C GLY A 130 -6.85 4.25 20.35
N SER A 131 -6.25 3.92 21.49
CA SER A 131 -4.89 4.34 21.86
C SER A 131 -3.75 3.71 21.04
N GLY A 132 -4.04 2.71 20.20
CA GLY A 132 -3.05 2.07 19.33
C GLY A 132 -3.18 2.37 17.84
N GLN A 133 -4.13 3.22 17.41
CA GLN A 133 -4.51 3.26 15.98
C GLN A 133 -3.30 3.67 15.14
N ARG A 134 -2.77 2.73 14.34
CA ARG A 134 -1.80 3.05 13.31
C ARG A 134 -2.43 4.13 12.43
N LYS A 135 -1.83 5.32 12.46
CA LYS A 135 -2.09 6.34 11.43
C LYS A 135 -1.82 5.65 10.10
N THR A 136 -2.86 5.47 9.29
CA THR A 136 -2.76 4.92 7.94
C THR A 136 -1.61 5.61 7.22
N THR A 137 -0.59 4.85 6.83
CA THR A 137 0.48 5.33 5.95
C THR A 137 -0.18 5.91 4.69
N PRO A 138 0.32 7.04 4.14
CA PRO A 138 -0.28 7.63 2.95
C PRO A 138 -0.34 6.59 1.83
N THR A 139 -1.57 6.21 1.46
CA THR A 139 -1.87 5.47 0.24
C THR A 139 -1.21 6.21 -0.92
N ILE A 140 -0.58 5.48 -1.85
CA ILE A 140 -0.15 6.06 -3.13
C ILE A 140 -1.41 6.69 -3.73
N GLN A 141 -1.48 8.01 -3.71
CA GLN A 141 -2.54 8.71 -4.42
C GLN A 141 -2.05 8.86 -5.85
N PRO A 142 -2.91 8.56 -6.85
CA PRO A 142 -2.56 8.87 -8.22
C PRO A 142 -2.24 10.36 -8.27
N LYS A 143 -1.06 10.69 -8.75
CA LYS A 143 -0.71 12.08 -8.98
C LYS A 143 -1.65 12.52 -10.09
N VAL A 144 -2.53 13.47 -9.78
CA VAL A 144 -3.31 14.15 -10.81
C VAL A 144 -2.29 14.74 -11.77
N THR A 145 -2.13 14.13 -12.94
CA THR A 145 -1.15 14.61 -13.91
C THR A 145 -1.54 16.03 -14.29
N GLY A 146 -0.52 16.89 -14.27
CA GLY A 146 -0.60 18.34 -14.24
C GLY A 146 -1.75 18.97 -15.03
N ASN A 147 -2.38 19.96 -14.40
CA ASN A 147 -3.20 20.99 -15.00
C ASN A 147 -2.42 21.83 -16.03
N THR A 148 -1.79 21.22 -17.03
CA THR A 148 -1.43 21.96 -18.24
C THR A 148 -2.74 22.32 -18.91
N PRO A 149 -3.06 23.61 -19.08
CA PRO A 149 -4.30 24.00 -19.72
C PRO A 149 -4.38 23.32 -21.09
N ASN A 150 -5.47 22.58 -21.30
CA ASN A 150 -5.75 21.89 -22.54
C ASN A 150 -6.26 22.93 -23.53
N VAL A 151 -5.33 23.68 -24.11
CA VAL A 151 -5.63 24.74 -25.08
C VAL A 151 -5.56 24.15 -26.48
N ASN A 152 -6.50 24.53 -27.34
CA ASN A 152 -6.48 24.13 -28.72
C ASN A 152 -5.43 24.95 -29.48
N PRO A 153 -4.42 24.34 -30.11
CA PRO A 153 -3.41 25.07 -30.88
C PRO A 153 -4.00 25.95 -31.99
N ARG A 154 -5.18 25.59 -32.51
CA ARG A 154 -5.86 26.36 -33.56
C ARG A 154 -6.30 27.75 -33.10
N ASP A 155 -6.48 27.98 -31.81
CA ASP A 155 -6.92 29.26 -31.26
C ASP A 155 -5.85 30.35 -31.39
N PHE A 156 -4.59 29.96 -31.68
CA PHE A 156 -3.45 30.87 -31.85
C PHE A 156 -3.05 31.08 -33.31
N LEU A 157 -3.74 30.43 -34.24
CA LEU A 157 -3.41 30.55 -35.66
C LEU A 157 -3.97 31.86 -36.23
N THR A 158 -3.16 32.52 -37.05
CA THR A 158 -3.59 33.73 -37.77
C THR A 158 -4.56 33.38 -38.90
N GLU A 159 -5.34 34.37 -39.33
CA GLU A 159 -6.27 34.22 -40.46
C GLU A 159 -5.56 33.73 -41.73
N GLU A 160 -4.35 34.23 -42.02
CA GLU A 160 -3.54 33.77 -43.16
C GLU A 160 -3.23 32.26 -43.08
N ILE A 161 -2.91 31.75 -41.89
CA ILE A 161 -2.64 30.32 -41.69
C ILE A 161 -3.91 29.51 -41.95
N LEU A 162 -5.05 29.96 -41.42
CA LEU A 162 -6.33 29.27 -41.54
C LEU A 162 -6.90 29.28 -42.97
N MET A 163 -6.57 30.31 -43.77
CA MET A 163 -6.97 30.43 -45.18
C MET A 163 -6.06 29.65 -46.15
N SER A 164 -4.99 29.02 -45.65
CA SER A 164 -4.03 28.32 -46.50
C SER A 164 -4.58 27.00 -47.06
N ASN A 165 -4.49 26.81 -48.38
CA ASN A 165 -5.06 25.65 -49.07
C ASN A 165 -4.20 24.36 -48.98
N SER A 166 -3.04 24.39 -48.32
CA SER A 166 -2.10 23.26 -48.28
C SER A 166 -1.51 23.05 -46.89
N THR A 167 -1.45 21.80 -46.45
CA THR A 167 -0.84 21.40 -45.17
C THR A 167 0.63 21.76 -45.07
N ALA A 168 1.38 21.66 -46.18
CA ALA A 168 2.78 22.06 -46.24
C ALA A 168 2.94 23.58 -46.05
N LYS A 169 2.03 24.37 -46.64
CA LYS A 169 2.06 25.82 -46.51
C LYS A 169 1.62 26.28 -45.12
N MET A 170 0.60 25.65 -44.55
CA MET A 170 0.23 25.85 -43.15
C MET A 170 1.41 25.55 -42.22
N ALA A 171 2.06 24.40 -42.36
CA ALA A 171 3.23 24.04 -41.56
C ALA A 171 4.36 25.07 -41.69
N GLU A 172 4.64 25.57 -42.90
CA GLU A 172 5.64 26.63 -43.09
C GLU A 172 5.29 27.91 -42.31
N LEU A 173 4.04 28.37 -42.40
CA LEU A 173 3.58 29.60 -41.74
C LEU A 173 3.54 29.44 -40.21
N VAL A 174 3.04 28.32 -39.69
CA VAL A 174 3.03 28.05 -38.24
C VAL A 174 4.45 27.97 -37.70
N ALA A 175 5.40 27.36 -38.42
CA ALA A 175 6.79 27.33 -37.99
C ALA A 175 7.40 28.74 -37.92
N LYS A 176 7.10 29.62 -38.89
CA LYS A 176 7.53 31.03 -38.84
C LYS A 176 6.97 31.75 -37.62
N GLU A 177 5.71 31.51 -37.30
CA GLU A 177 5.06 32.09 -36.12
C GLU A 177 5.72 31.62 -34.81
N ILE A 178 6.06 30.33 -34.70
CA ILE A 178 6.80 29.80 -33.54
C ILE A 178 8.15 30.51 -33.39
N TYR A 179 8.90 30.72 -34.48
CA TYR A 179 10.17 31.44 -34.42
C TYR A 179 9.99 32.92 -34.03
N SER A 180 8.96 33.59 -34.56
CA SER A 180 8.59 34.96 -34.19
C SER A 180 8.29 35.10 -32.69
N ILE A 181 7.55 34.15 -32.11
CA ILE A 181 7.26 34.11 -30.67
C ILE A 181 8.54 33.90 -29.85
N ARG A 182 9.44 33.00 -30.29
CA ARG A 182 10.73 32.78 -29.61
C ARG A 182 11.60 34.03 -29.63
N GLU A 183 11.65 34.73 -30.76
CA GLU A 183 12.37 35.99 -30.90
C GLU A 183 11.79 37.06 -29.97
N SER A 184 10.46 37.24 -29.99
CA SER A 184 9.73 38.17 -29.12
C SER A 184 9.98 37.88 -27.63
N LYS A 185 9.91 36.60 -27.23
CA LYS A 185 10.20 36.14 -25.87
C LYS A 185 11.65 36.43 -25.46
N ASN A 186 12.60 36.20 -26.35
CA ASN A 186 14.01 36.51 -26.10
C ASN A 186 14.27 38.02 -25.97
N ALA A 187 13.66 38.84 -26.82
CA ALA A 187 13.76 40.30 -26.74
C ALA A 187 13.22 40.84 -25.41
N LEU A 188 12.08 40.32 -24.96
CA LEU A 188 11.48 40.65 -23.66
C LEU A 188 12.37 40.24 -22.47
N LEU A 189 12.98 39.06 -22.54
CA LEU A 189 13.90 38.59 -21.50
C LEU A 189 15.20 39.40 -21.43
N ARG A 190 15.69 39.91 -22.57
CA ARG A 190 16.89 40.74 -22.68
C ARG A 190 16.64 42.22 -22.38
N GLY A 191 15.38 42.66 -22.34
CA GLY A 191 15.02 44.06 -22.19
C GLY A 191 15.21 44.90 -23.45
N GLU A 192 15.27 44.25 -24.62
CA GLU A 192 15.48 44.89 -25.93
C GLU A 192 14.15 45.20 -26.65
N ALA A 193 13.01 44.88 -26.03
CA ALA A 193 11.70 45.11 -26.62
C ALA A 193 11.28 46.59 -26.52
N ASP A 194 10.73 47.14 -27.61
CA ASP A 194 10.30 48.54 -27.69
C ASP A 194 9.27 48.94 -26.60
N ASN A 195 8.41 48.00 -26.20
CA ASN A 195 7.35 48.22 -25.21
C ASN A 195 7.51 47.30 -24.00
N MET A 196 8.59 47.50 -23.23
CA MET A 196 8.81 46.75 -22.00
C MET A 196 7.74 47.06 -20.93
N PRO A 197 7.09 46.02 -20.34
CA PRO A 197 6.24 46.20 -19.17
C PRO A 197 7.05 46.78 -18.01
N LYS A 198 6.48 47.78 -17.33
CA LYS A 198 7.11 48.42 -16.16
C LYS A 198 6.94 47.63 -14.86
N ASP A 199 6.06 46.63 -14.87
CA ASP A 199 5.71 45.77 -13.73
C ASP A 199 6.11 44.31 -14.01
N GLY A 200 6.79 43.70 -13.05
CA GLY A 200 7.23 42.29 -13.12
C GLY A 200 6.06 41.31 -13.21
N ALA A 201 4.89 41.63 -12.63
CA ALA A 201 3.71 40.75 -12.73
C ALA A 201 3.14 40.73 -14.16
N GLN A 202 3.10 41.88 -14.84
CA GLN A 202 2.66 42.00 -16.23
C GLN A 202 3.64 41.33 -17.19
N LEU A 203 4.95 41.50 -16.96
CA LEU A 203 5.98 40.81 -17.73
C LEU A 203 5.83 39.29 -17.61
N LYS A 204 5.63 38.78 -16.39
CA LYS A 204 5.41 37.35 -16.16
C LYS A 204 4.18 36.84 -16.93
N LEU A 205 3.05 37.54 -16.84
CA LEU A 205 1.83 37.15 -17.55
C LEU A 205 2.02 37.10 -19.08
N MET A 206 2.73 38.08 -19.63
CA MET A 206 3.04 38.10 -21.07
C MET A 206 3.96 36.95 -21.47
N LEU A 207 5.01 36.68 -20.68
CA LEU A 207 5.91 35.53 -20.91
C LEU A 207 5.19 34.18 -20.80
N ASP A 208 4.27 34.06 -19.84
CA ASP A 208 3.45 32.86 -19.66
C ASP A 208 2.52 32.65 -20.87
N ASN A 209 1.91 33.72 -21.39
CA ASN A 209 1.08 33.65 -22.60
C ASN A 209 1.90 33.26 -23.84
N LEU A 210 3.04 33.92 -24.08
CA LEU A 210 3.93 33.56 -25.20
C LEU A 210 4.43 32.12 -25.10
N THR A 211 4.76 31.66 -23.88
CA THR A 211 5.17 30.27 -23.64
C THR A 211 4.04 29.28 -23.91
N LEU A 212 2.80 29.65 -23.55
CA LEU A 212 1.62 28.84 -23.83
C LEU A 212 1.35 28.74 -25.35
N GLN A 213 1.45 29.86 -26.08
CA GLN A 213 1.30 29.91 -27.54
C GLN A 213 2.39 29.10 -28.24
N GLU A 214 3.66 29.32 -27.86
CA GLU A 214 4.81 28.57 -28.36
C GLU A 214 4.59 27.06 -28.19
N ARG A 215 4.19 26.64 -26.98
CA ARG A 215 3.93 25.23 -26.67
C ARG A 215 2.79 24.68 -27.51
N ALA A 216 1.64 25.35 -27.56
CA ALA A 216 0.46 24.87 -28.28
C ALA A 216 0.75 24.70 -29.78
N MET A 217 1.39 25.67 -30.43
CA MET A 217 1.78 25.54 -31.84
C MET A 217 2.89 24.50 -32.04
N THR A 218 3.85 24.38 -31.12
CA THR A 218 4.88 23.34 -31.18
C THR A 218 4.27 21.93 -31.07
N GLU A 219 3.22 21.74 -30.25
CA GLU A 219 2.47 20.47 -30.16
C GLU A 219 1.85 20.07 -31.52
N MET A 220 1.54 21.02 -32.42
CA MET A 220 1.11 20.70 -33.79
C MET A 220 2.20 20.01 -34.62
N PHE A 221 3.49 20.19 -34.28
CA PHE A 221 4.60 19.49 -34.90
C PHE A 221 5.03 18.28 -34.07
N ALA A 222 5.35 18.49 -32.80
CA ALA A 222 5.89 17.45 -31.93
C ALA A 222 4.87 16.36 -31.58
N GLY A 223 3.57 16.67 -31.63
CA GLY A 223 2.52 15.88 -31.00
C GLY A 223 2.44 16.12 -29.50
N LYS A 224 1.58 15.33 -28.85
CA LYS A 224 1.33 15.42 -27.41
C LYS A 224 1.34 14.02 -26.80
N VAL A 225 2.02 13.87 -25.66
CA VAL A 225 1.93 12.67 -24.82
C VAL A 225 0.98 12.96 -23.68
N THR A 226 -0.10 12.20 -23.57
CA THR A 226 -0.96 12.19 -22.38
C THR A 226 -0.59 11.00 -21.52
N THR A 227 -0.48 11.24 -20.22
CA THR A 227 -0.14 10.20 -19.24
C THR A 227 -1.32 9.95 -18.32
N GLU A 228 -1.62 8.67 -18.08
CA GLU A 228 -2.67 8.24 -17.16
C GLU A 228 -2.03 7.27 -16.15
N GLU A 229 -1.95 7.69 -14.89
CA GLU A 229 -1.44 6.85 -13.81
C GLU A 229 -2.50 5.84 -13.36
N LYS A 230 -2.13 4.56 -13.27
CA LYS A 230 -2.97 3.51 -12.70
C LYS A 230 -2.25 2.78 -11.58
N ILE A 231 -3.00 2.50 -10.53
CA ILE A 231 -2.54 1.76 -9.36
C ILE A 231 -3.22 0.40 -9.37
N TYR A 232 -2.42 -0.64 -9.22
CA TYR A 232 -2.85 -2.02 -9.15
C TYR A 232 -2.44 -2.60 -7.80
N THR A 233 -3.39 -3.26 -7.14
CA THR A 233 -3.16 -3.92 -5.86
C THR A 233 -3.23 -5.43 -6.06
N ILE A 234 -2.14 -6.13 -5.78
CA ILE A 234 -2.01 -7.58 -5.92
C ILE A 234 -1.78 -8.16 -4.53
N ARG A 235 -2.57 -9.16 -4.15
CA ARG A 235 -2.44 -9.84 -2.87
C ARG A 235 -1.86 -11.23 -3.04
N ILE A 236 -0.82 -11.53 -2.26
CA ILE A 236 -0.12 -12.81 -2.28
C ILE A 236 -0.20 -13.43 -0.89
N VAL A 237 -0.68 -14.68 -0.84
CA VAL A 237 -0.61 -15.49 0.37
C VAL A 237 0.81 -16.05 0.46
N PRO A 238 1.58 -15.71 1.51
CA PRO A 238 2.96 -16.13 1.62
C PRO A 238 3.06 -17.63 1.88
N LYS A 239 3.83 -18.30 1.03
CA LYS A 239 4.28 -19.69 1.15
C LYS A 239 5.75 -19.71 0.75
N GLU A 240 6.50 -20.74 1.16
CA GLU A 240 7.88 -20.88 0.68
C GLU A 240 7.84 -21.12 -0.84
N MET A 241 8.35 -20.16 -1.60
CA MET A 241 8.25 -20.14 -3.05
C MET A 241 9.50 -19.52 -3.65
N LYS A 242 9.99 -20.12 -4.74
CA LYS A 242 11.19 -19.67 -5.44
C LYS A 242 10.82 -19.33 -6.87
N HIS A 243 11.05 -18.09 -7.26
CA HIS A 243 10.92 -17.62 -8.62
C HIS A 243 9.52 -17.92 -9.22
N GLU A 244 8.46 -17.68 -8.45
CA GLU A 244 7.07 -17.81 -8.91
C GLU A 244 6.62 -16.49 -9.54
N VAL A 245 5.63 -16.51 -10.43
CA VAL A 245 5.17 -15.29 -11.09
C VAL A 245 4.16 -14.56 -10.21
N ALA A 246 4.51 -13.36 -9.73
CA ALA A 246 3.59 -12.50 -8.98
C ALA A 246 2.56 -11.86 -9.91
N PHE A 247 3.04 -11.22 -10.97
CA PHE A 247 2.22 -10.61 -12.03
C PHE A 247 3.04 -10.50 -13.31
N ARG A 248 2.42 -10.04 -14.39
CA ARG A 248 3.10 -9.78 -15.66
C ARG A 248 2.94 -8.33 -16.08
N PHE A 249 3.96 -7.79 -16.73
CA PHE A 249 3.95 -6.43 -17.26
C PHE A 249 4.11 -6.45 -18.78
N SER A 250 3.19 -5.82 -19.48
CA SER A 250 3.22 -5.66 -20.92
C SER A 250 3.38 -4.19 -21.26
N LYS A 251 4.37 -3.85 -22.10
CA LYS A 251 4.51 -2.49 -22.62
C LYS A 251 3.27 -2.01 -23.37
N LYS A 252 2.40 -2.91 -23.87
CA LYS A 252 1.17 -2.54 -24.60
C LYS A 252 -0.07 -2.52 -23.72
N LEU A 253 -0.20 -3.49 -22.82
CA LEU A 253 -1.41 -3.69 -22.01
C LEU A 253 -1.30 -3.18 -20.57
N GLY A 254 -0.09 -2.88 -20.11
CA GLY A 254 0.19 -2.54 -18.72
C GLY A 254 0.32 -3.78 -17.85
N ILE A 255 -0.18 -3.71 -16.62
CA ILE A 255 -0.14 -4.84 -15.69
C ILE A 255 -1.23 -5.84 -16.06
N VAL A 256 -0.84 -7.09 -16.26
CA VAL A 256 -1.73 -8.21 -16.59
C VAL A 256 -1.57 -9.33 -15.55
N ALA A 257 -2.56 -10.23 -15.53
CA ALA A 257 -2.61 -11.31 -14.56
C ALA A 257 -1.43 -12.29 -14.68
N ASN A 258 -1.16 -13.01 -13.60
CA ASN A 258 -0.10 -14.02 -13.51
C ASN A 258 -0.31 -15.27 -14.39
N ASN A 259 -1.36 -15.32 -15.21
CA ASN A 259 -1.63 -16.38 -16.19
C ASN A 259 -1.66 -15.86 -17.64
N ASP A 260 -1.59 -14.54 -17.84
CA ASP A 260 -1.67 -13.92 -19.17
C ASP A 260 -0.29 -13.81 -19.81
N LEU A 261 -0.03 -14.60 -20.85
CA LEU A 261 1.26 -14.65 -21.54
C LEU A 261 1.57 -13.41 -22.40
N ALA A 262 0.67 -12.43 -22.47
CA ALA A 262 0.88 -11.19 -23.22
C ALA A 262 1.86 -10.19 -22.54
N GLY A 263 2.35 -10.50 -21.34
CA GLY A 263 3.31 -9.70 -20.60
C GLY A 263 4.54 -10.48 -20.12
N GLU A 264 5.57 -9.74 -19.75
CA GLU A 264 6.82 -10.25 -19.20
C GLU A 264 6.65 -10.48 -17.68
N PRO A 265 7.11 -11.63 -17.15
CA PRO A 265 6.89 -12.00 -15.75
C PRO A 265 7.72 -11.15 -14.79
N VAL A 266 7.07 -10.70 -13.71
CA VAL A 266 7.72 -10.23 -12.49
C VAL A 266 7.69 -11.39 -11.51
N TYR A 267 8.87 -11.81 -11.07
CA TYR A 267 9.03 -12.96 -10.20
C TYR A 267 9.06 -12.55 -8.75
N ILE A 268 8.52 -13.41 -7.89
CA ILE A 268 8.61 -13.31 -6.43
C ILE A 268 9.29 -14.55 -5.86
N THR A 269 10.19 -14.32 -4.92
CA THR A 269 10.80 -15.35 -4.09
C THR A 269 10.52 -15.01 -2.64
N ILE A 270 9.97 -15.97 -1.89
CA ILE A 270 9.75 -15.87 -0.45
C ILE A 270 10.51 -17.01 0.22
N ALA A 271 11.55 -16.65 0.97
CA ALA A 271 12.37 -17.58 1.72
C ALA A 271 12.17 -17.39 3.22
N ASP A 272 11.76 -18.44 3.92
CA ASP A 272 11.69 -18.44 5.38
C ASP A 272 13.11 -18.42 5.97
N LEU A 273 13.37 -17.44 6.85
CA LEU A 273 14.66 -17.31 7.54
C LEU A 273 14.75 -18.21 8.78
N LYS A 274 13.67 -18.94 9.13
CA LYS A 274 13.60 -19.83 10.30
C LYS A 274 14.07 -19.13 11.57
N SER A 275 13.63 -17.89 11.73
CA SER A 275 14.07 -17.00 12.82
C SER A 275 13.58 -17.44 14.20
N ILE A 276 12.64 -18.38 14.26
CA ILE A 276 12.08 -18.91 15.50
C ILE A 276 12.39 -20.40 15.55
N ASN A 277 12.91 -20.85 16.69
CA ASN A 277 13.03 -22.27 16.96
C ASN A 277 11.65 -22.77 17.39
N ILE A 278 10.99 -23.54 16.53
CA ILE A 278 9.65 -24.09 16.79
C ILE A 278 9.84 -25.37 17.62
N PRO A 279 9.51 -25.38 18.93
CA PRO A 279 9.51 -26.62 19.69
C PRO A 279 8.45 -27.58 19.12
N GLU A 280 8.71 -28.89 19.19
CA GLU A 280 7.72 -29.90 18.80
C GLU A 280 6.42 -29.68 19.57
N ALA A 281 5.31 -29.53 18.84
CA ALA A 281 4.00 -29.31 19.43
C ALA A 281 3.60 -30.54 20.24
N ASP A 282 3.41 -30.38 21.55
CA ASP A 282 2.93 -31.43 22.43
C ASP A 282 1.38 -31.43 22.41
N PRO A 283 0.71 -32.37 21.70
CA PRO A 283 -0.72 -32.31 21.42
C PRO A 283 -1.61 -32.48 22.66
N LYS A 284 -1.02 -32.72 23.84
CA LYS A 284 -1.72 -32.95 25.11
C LYS A 284 -1.80 -31.74 26.03
N LYS A 285 -1.15 -30.61 25.70
CA LYS A 285 -1.21 -29.41 26.52
C LYS A 285 -2.42 -28.57 26.09
N GLN A 286 -3.53 -28.70 26.82
CA GLN A 286 -4.59 -27.71 26.80
C GLN A 286 -4.03 -26.46 27.48
N VAL A 287 -3.54 -25.50 26.69
CA VAL A 287 -2.90 -24.30 27.22
C VAL A 287 -4.00 -23.27 27.47
N ASP A 288 -4.38 -23.10 28.74
CA ASP A 288 -5.19 -21.96 29.14
C ASP A 288 -4.36 -20.69 28.97
N GLY A 289 -4.88 -19.69 28.23
CA GLY A 289 -4.18 -18.43 28.00
C GLY A 289 -4.69 -17.67 26.78
N ILE A 290 -4.35 -16.38 26.69
CA ILE A 290 -4.73 -15.56 25.53
C ILE A 290 -3.76 -15.86 24.39
N ALA A 291 -4.26 -16.49 23.34
CA ALA A 291 -3.50 -16.83 22.14
C ALA A 291 -3.04 -15.57 21.38
N TYR A 292 -1.79 -15.57 20.93
CA TYR A 292 -1.19 -14.57 20.05
C TYR A 292 -0.21 -15.23 19.09
N ASN A 293 0.10 -14.57 17.98
CA ASN A 293 1.05 -15.09 17.01
C ASN A 293 2.47 -14.64 17.37
N VAL A 294 3.44 -15.52 17.20
CA VAL A 294 4.86 -15.16 17.14
C VAL A 294 5.29 -15.34 15.68
N PRO A 295 5.27 -14.29 14.84
CA PRO A 295 5.51 -14.42 13.40
C PRO A 295 6.97 -14.73 13.09
N GLY A 296 7.20 -15.64 12.15
CA GLY A 296 8.52 -15.87 11.57
C GLY A 296 8.97 -14.68 10.71
N ARG A 297 10.25 -14.67 10.34
CA ARG A 297 10.82 -13.68 9.41
C ARG A 297 11.06 -14.36 8.07
N ALA A 298 10.63 -13.72 6.99
CA ALA A 298 10.97 -14.17 5.64
C ALA A 298 11.63 -13.06 4.85
N ARG A 299 12.53 -13.44 3.96
CA ARG A 299 13.06 -12.56 2.93
C ARG A 299 12.17 -12.65 1.70
N VAL A 300 11.67 -11.50 1.26
CA VAL A 300 10.85 -11.36 0.06
C VAL A 300 11.63 -10.57 -0.96
N THR A 301 11.86 -11.19 -2.12
CA THR A 301 12.57 -10.60 -3.25
C THR A 301 11.64 -10.55 -4.45
N LEU A 302 11.63 -9.42 -5.16
CA LEU A 302 10.93 -9.24 -6.43
C LEU A 302 11.94 -8.93 -7.53
N ASP A 303 11.90 -9.72 -8.60
CA ASP A 303 12.84 -9.62 -9.72
C ASP A 303 12.11 -9.34 -11.02
N TYR A 304 12.66 -8.43 -11.82
CA TYR A 304 12.20 -8.15 -13.18
C TYR A 304 13.41 -7.95 -14.08
N HIS A 305 13.49 -8.70 -15.19
CA HIS A 305 14.64 -8.67 -16.12
C HIS A 305 16.00 -8.93 -15.44
N ASN A 306 16.02 -9.79 -14.42
CA ASN A 306 17.20 -10.06 -13.56
C ASN A 306 17.68 -8.84 -12.75
N GLU A 307 16.87 -7.78 -12.65
CA GLU A 307 17.08 -6.68 -11.72
C GLU A 307 16.17 -6.87 -10.50
N GLU A 308 16.77 -6.71 -9.32
CA GLU A 308 16.05 -6.78 -8.05
C GLU A 308 15.26 -5.47 -7.84
N LEU A 309 13.94 -5.54 -8.00
CA LEU A 309 13.05 -4.40 -7.80
C LEU A 309 12.77 -4.14 -6.32
N TYR A 310 12.82 -5.19 -5.51
CA TYR A 310 12.54 -5.14 -4.07
C TYR A 310 13.22 -6.29 -3.35
N ASN A 311 13.78 -6.00 -2.17
CA ASN A 311 14.32 -7.01 -1.27
C ASN A 311 14.21 -6.50 0.16
N ALA A 312 13.39 -7.18 0.94
CA ALA A 312 13.23 -6.86 2.35
C ALA A 312 12.89 -8.09 3.17
N GLU A 313 13.17 -7.99 4.46
CA GLU A 313 12.74 -8.96 5.45
C GLU A 313 11.47 -8.48 6.14
N ILE A 314 10.42 -9.28 6.06
CA ILE A 314 9.11 -8.97 6.61
C ILE A 314 8.65 -10.04 7.61
N PRO A 315 7.86 -9.68 8.63
CA PRO A 315 7.26 -10.67 9.52
C PRO A 315 6.09 -11.37 8.81
N ILE A 316 6.06 -12.70 8.86
CA ILE A 316 5.02 -13.55 8.27
C ILE A 316 4.50 -14.52 9.32
N THR A 317 3.22 -14.42 9.65
CA THR A 317 2.57 -15.26 10.66
C THR A 317 2.69 -16.75 10.36
N GLN A 318 2.55 -17.13 9.09
CA GLN A 318 2.53 -18.53 8.64
C GLN A 318 3.86 -19.27 8.83
N PHE A 319 4.97 -18.56 8.96
CA PHE A 319 6.29 -19.14 9.29
C PHE A 319 6.59 -19.08 10.79
N GLY A 320 5.60 -18.69 11.59
CA GLY A 320 5.69 -18.56 13.03
C GLY A 320 4.95 -19.67 13.77
N VAL A 321 4.61 -19.37 15.02
CA VAL A 321 3.83 -20.25 15.90
C VAL A 321 2.79 -19.44 16.67
N VAL A 322 1.78 -20.13 17.20
CA VAL A 322 0.85 -19.54 18.16
C VAL A 322 1.36 -19.82 19.57
N GLU A 323 1.46 -18.76 20.38
CA GLU A 323 1.77 -18.84 21.81
C GLU A 323 0.60 -18.29 22.65
N TYR A 324 0.67 -18.53 23.97
CA TYR A 324 -0.41 -18.19 24.90
C TYR A 324 0.13 -17.36 26.06
N LEU A 325 -0.48 -16.19 26.28
CA LEU A 325 -0.23 -15.40 27.48
C LEU A 325 -0.84 -16.10 28.68
N ALA A 326 -0.03 -16.32 29.71
CA ALA A 326 -0.44 -17.00 30.92
C ALA A 326 -1.64 -16.28 31.57
N PRO A 327 -2.73 -16.99 31.88
CA PRO A 327 -3.92 -16.42 32.52
C PRO A 327 -3.68 -15.69 33.84
N VAL A 328 -2.62 -16.07 34.57
CA VAL A 328 -2.19 -15.42 35.82
C VAL A 328 -1.89 -13.93 35.61
N LEU A 329 -1.54 -13.53 34.39
CA LEU A 329 -1.32 -12.12 34.01
C LEU A 329 -2.62 -11.29 34.06
N PHE A 330 -3.79 -11.92 33.96
CA PHE A 330 -5.10 -11.27 33.90
C PHE A 330 -5.93 -11.51 35.17
N ASN A 331 -5.29 -11.34 36.34
CA ASN A 331 -5.92 -11.52 37.65
C ASN A 331 -6.34 -10.18 38.30
N LYS A 332 -7.05 -10.24 39.43
CA LYS A 332 -7.52 -9.05 40.17
C LYS A 332 -6.42 -8.13 40.70
N ASN A 333 -5.19 -8.63 40.82
CA ASN A 333 -4.07 -7.92 41.45
C ASN A 333 -3.09 -7.34 40.42
N SER A 334 -3.40 -7.44 39.12
CA SER A 334 -2.52 -7.03 38.04
C SER A 334 -3.33 -6.51 36.86
N VAL A 335 -3.17 -5.21 36.54
CA VAL A 335 -3.78 -4.60 35.35
C VAL A 335 -2.76 -4.62 34.22
N ILE A 336 -2.58 -5.76 33.57
CA ILE A 336 -1.66 -5.84 32.41
C ILE A 336 -2.35 -5.28 31.18
N LYS A 337 -1.65 -4.38 30.49
CA LYS A 337 -2.02 -3.80 29.21
C LYS A 337 -1.23 -4.51 28.11
N VAL A 338 -1.92 -4.97 27.08
CA VAL A 338 -1.29 -5.67 25.95
C VAL A 338 -1.70 -5.01 24.65
N LEU A 339 -0.75 -4.83 23.75
CA LEU A 339 -0.97 -4.35 22.39
C LEU A 339 -0.50 -5.41 21.39
N PHE A 340 -1.35 -5.73 20.42
CA PHE A 340 -1.07 -6.64 19.34
C PHE A 340 -0.96 -5.92 18.00
N ASP A 341 -0.11 -6.43 17.10
CA ASP A 341 -0.07 -5.99 15.72
C ASP A 341 -1.21 -6.68 14.96
N THR A 342 -2.15 -5.91 14.42
CA THR A 342 -3.29 -6.46 13.66
C THR A 342 -2.87 -7.18 12.39
N ASN A 343 -1.67 -6.91 11.86
CA ASN A 343 -1.23 -7.46 10.58
C ASN A 343 -0.63 -8.86 10.74
N THR A 344 -0.01 -9.13 11.88
CA THR A 344 0.71 -10.38 12.15
C THR A 344 0.18 -11.14 13.34
N GLY A 345 -0.59 -10.48 14.23
CA GLY A 345 -1.03 -11.01 15.51
C GLY A 345 0.09 -11.00 16.57
N ALA A 346 1.22 -10.37 16.26
CA ALA A 346 2.38 -10.28 17.14
C ALA A 346 2.11 -9.45 18.37
N LEU A 347 2.70 -9.86 19.49
CA LEU A 347 2.73 -9.05 20.69
C LEU A 347 3.71 -7.88 20.51
N VAL A 348 3.19 -6.66 20.51
CA VAL A 348 3.96 -5.42 20.28
C VAL A 348 4.44 -4.84 21.60
N LYS A 349 3.57 -4.81 22.61
CA LYS A 349 3.87 -4.22 23.92
C LYS A 349 3.09 -4.90 25.03
N VAL A 350 3.74 -5.09 26.16
CA VAL A 350 3.13 -5.52 27.42
C VAL A 350 3.59 -4.58 28.52
N ASP A 351 2.65 -3.86 29.13
CA ASP A 351 2.92 -2.99 30.27
C ASP A 351 2.14 -3.48 31.48
N ARG A 352 2.78 -3.44 32.65
CA ARG A 352 2.06 -3.58 33.92
C ARG A 352 1.51 -2.21 34.28
N GLY A 353 0.18 -2.08 34.30
CA GLY A 353 -0.47 -0.90 34.85
C GLY A 353 -0.14 -0.75 36.32
N GLU A 354 0.18 0.47 36.73
CA GLU A 354 0.31 0.87 38.15
C GLU A 354 -1.04 0.76 38.87
#